data_AF-A0A7M7J5J4-F1
#
_entry.id   AF-A0A7M7J5J4-F1
#
_cell.length_a   1.000
_cell.length_b   1.000
_cell.length_c   1.000
_cell.angle_alpha   90.00
_cell.angle_beta   90.00
_cell.angle_gamma   90.00
#
_symmetry.space_group_name_H-M   'P 1'
#
loop_
_entity.id
_entity.type
_entity.pdbx_description
1 polymer ?
#
loop_
_entity_poly.entity_id
_entity_poly.type
_entity_poly.pdbx_seq_one_letter_code
_entity_poly.pdbx_strand_id
1 'polypeptide(L)'
;MMITFNNLCLKYVGVAFYTVSRSLTTVFNVIFTYIILKQRTSLYALVCCGVIIGGFLLGVDQEESSGTLSLIGIIYGLIASASLSLYSIYTKKVLKLVNDSVSLLSYYNNVNAMVMFIPLIVLSGEVPAIMKFSQLDSLVWWSLVVVVGIFGFAIGYVTMLQIQVTSPLTHNVSGTAKASVQTVLAVAFSKQVKSILWWTSNALVLLGSAMYTRVRQLEMAKSYNERGP
;
A
#
# COMPACT_ATOMS: atom_id res chain seq x y z
N MET A 1 -5.40 -5.11 -9.72
CA MET A 1 -6.01 -3.77 -9.53
C MET A 1 -5.15 -2.84 -8.68
N MET A 2 -4.90 -3.15 -7.39
CA MET A 2 -4.02 -2.33 -6.53
C MET A 2 -2.64 -2.09 -7.13
N ILE A 3 -1.96 -3.13 -7.62
CA ILE A 3 -0.62 -3.02 -8.22
C ILE A 3 -0.65 -2.19 -9.51
N THR A 4 -1.67 -2.36 -10.34
CA THR A 4 -1.85 -1.60 -11.59
C THR A 4 -2.00 -0.10 -11.33
N PHE A 5 -2.88 0.29 -10.40
CA PHE A 5 -3.07 1.70 -10.06
C PHE A 5 -1.87 2.30 -9.32
N ASN A 6 -1.17 1.50 -8.53
CA ASN A 6 0.05 1.90 -7.86
C ASN A 6 1.17 2.19 -8.88
N ASN A 7 1.32 1.34 -9.90
CA ASN A 7 2.24 1.56 -11.01
C ASN A 7 1.85 2.76 -11.88
N LEU A 8 0.55 2.94 -12.16
CA LEU A 8 0.04 4.13 -12.87
C LEU A 8 0.29 5.40 -12.06
N CYS A 9 0.12 5.38 -10.73
CA CYS A 9 0.46 6.50 -9.87
C CYS A 9 1.95 6.85 -9.97
N LEU A 10 2.85 5.87 -9.86
CA LEU A 10 4.29 6.07 -10.02
C LEU A 10 4.70 6.57 -11.42
N LYS A 11 3.88 6.32 -12.45
CA LYS A 11 4.11 6.84 -13.80
C LYS A 11 3.82 8.34 -13.91
N TYR A 12 2.83 8.84 -13.17
CA TYR A 12 2.37 10.22 -13.25
C TYR A 12 2.83 11.09 -12.07
N VAL A 13 3.51 10.49 -11.08
CA VAL A 13 3.77 11.14 -9.80
C VAL A 13 5.13 10.78 -9.21
N GLY A 14 5.79 11.77 -8.59
CA GLY A 14 7.04 11.58 -7.87
C GLY A 14 6.94 10.69 -6.63
N VAL A 15 8.08 10.09 -6.26
CA VAL A 15 8.25 9.18 -5.10
C VAL A 15 7.81 9.81 -3.76
N ALA A 16 7.90 11.14 -3.64
CA ALA A 16 7.45 11.88 -2.47
C ALA A 16 5.94 11.77 -2.28
N PHE A 17 5.15 12.11 -3.30
CA PHE A 17 3.71 12.00 -3.26
C PHE A 17 3.24 10.54 -3.21
N TYR A 18 4.02 9.59 -3.72
CA TYR A 18 3.77 8.17 -3.50
C TYR A 18 3.73 7.79 -2.02
N THR A 19 4.70 8.26 -1.24
CA THR A 19 4.79 7.99 0.21
C THR A 19 3.61 8.60 0.96
N VAL A 20 3.23 9.80 0.54
CA VAL A 20 2.11 10.58 1.08
C VAL A 20 0.75 9.96 0.72
N SER A 21 0.52 9.56 -0.54
CA SER A 21 -0.69 8.83 -0.94
C SER A 21 -0.82 7.50 -0.21
N ARG A 22 0.29 6.78 -0.01
CA ARG A 22 0.28 5.46 0.62
C ARG A 22 -0.12 5.52 2.09
N SER A 23 0.25 6.56 2.83
CA SER A 23 -0.16 6.71 4.23
C SER A 23 -1.66 6.94 4.39
N LEU A 24 -2.31 7.50 3.37
CA LEU A 24 -3.76 7.67 3.32
C LEU A 24 -4.52 6.33 3.31
N THR A 25 -3.84 5.22 2.95
CA THR A 25 -4.36 3.85 3.13
C THR A 25 -4.77 3.59 4.57
N THR A 26 -4.07 4.14 5.55
CA THR A 26 -4.40 4.00 6.97
C THR A 26 -5.75 4.63 7.27
N VAL A 27 -6.01 5.83 6.75
CA VAL A 27 -7.29 6.54 6.90
C VAL A 27 -8.44 5.75 6.27
N PHE A 28 -8.25 5.26 5.03
CA PHE A 28 -9.26 4.41 4.38
C PHE A 28 -9.47 3.09 5.12
N ASN A 29 -8.41 2.50 5.70
CA ASN A 29 -8.56 1.29 6.50
C ASN A 29 -9.42 1.55 7.75
N VAL A 30 -9.28 2.71 8.41
CA VAL A 30 -10.16 3.11 9.53
C VAL A 30 -11.62 3.17 9.07
N ILE A 31 -11.87 3.86 7.97
CA ILE A 31 -13.22 4.06 7.41
C ILE A 31 -13.84 2.71 7.03
N PHE A 32 -13.11 1.87 6.28
CA PHE A 32 -13.62 0.56 5.86
C PHE A 32 -13.73 -0.43 7.00
N THR A 33 -12.86 -0.38 8.01
CA THR A 33 -13.02 -1.19 9.22
C THR A 33 -14.28 -0.79 9.99
N TYR A 34 -14.58 0.51 10.07
CA TYR A 34 -15.84 0.98 10.65
C TYR A 34 -17.06 0.52 9.84
N ILE A 35 -17.05 0.69 8.52
CA ILE A 35 -18.20 0.36 7.65
C ILE A 35 -18.40 -1.16 7.51
N ILE A 36 -17.34 -1.91 7.22
CA ILE A 36 -17.41 -3.34 6.87
C ILE A 36 -17.40 -4.22 8.13
N LEU A 37 -16.55 -3.91 9.12
CA LEU A 37 -16.40 -4.72 10.34
C LEU A 37 -17.27 -4.20 11.50
N LYS A 38 -17.95 -3.04 11.35
CA LYS A 38 -18.78 -2.40 12.40
C LYS A 38 -18.08 -2.22 13.74
N GLN A 39 -16.74 -2.13 13.74
CA GLN A 39 -15.98 -1.88 14.95
C GLN A 39 -15.89 -0.38 15.21
N ARG A 40 -16.23 0.05 16.43
CA ARG A 40 -16.10 1.47 16.81
C ARG A 40 -14.62 1.88 16.84
N THR A 41 -14.37 3.06 16.31
CA THR A 41 -13.07 3.73 16.29
C THR A 41 -13.05 4.78 17.40
N SER A 42 -11.97 4.85 18.18
CA SER A 42 -11.88 5.86 19.25
C SER A 42 -11.64 7.26 18.70
N LEU A 43 -11.89 8.25 19.55
CA LEU A 43 -11.54 9.65 19.28
C LEU A 43 -10.02 9.81 19.03
N TYR A 44 -9.18 9.06 19.75
CA TYR A 44 -7.73 9.08 19.58
C TYR A 44 -7.29 8.60 18.19
N ALA A 45 -7.97 7.57 17.67
CA ALA A 45 -7.76 7.09 16.30
C ALA A 45 -8.11 8.17 15.26
N LEU A 46 -9.18 8.94 15.50
CA LEU A 46 -9.61 10.04 14.61
C LEU A 46 -8.59 11.20 14.61
N VAL A 47 -8.07 11.57 15.78
CA VAL A 47 -7.02 12.59 15.90
C VAL A 47 -5.78 12.19 15.10
N CYS A 48 -5.34 10.93 15.19
CA CYS A 48 -4.20 10.45 14.41
C CYS A 48 -4.48 10.49 12.89
N CYS A 49 -5.71 10.20 12.46
CA CYS A 49 -6.10 10.36 11.06
C CYS A 49 -6.01 11.83 10.62
N GLY A 50 -6.42 12.77 11.47
CA GLY A 50 -6.26 14.20 11.23
C GLY A 50 -4.79 14.61 11.03
N VAL A 51 -3.88 14.08 11.86
CA VAL A 51 -2.43 14.29 11.71
C VAL A 51 -1.90 13.76 10.38
N ILE A 52 -2.34 12.56 9.96
CA ILE A 52 -1.96 11.97 8.67
C ILE A 52 -2.47 12.82 7.50
N ILE A 53 -3.72 13.31 7.57
CA ILE A 53 -4.31 14.19 6.55
C ILE A 53 -3.57 15.53 6.50
N GLY A 54 -3.23 16.12 7.65
CA GLY A 54 -2.45 17.35 7.70
C GLY A 54 -1.05 17.19 7.09
N GLY A 55 -0.37 16.08 7.41
CA GLY A 55 0.91 15.73 6.77
C GLY A 55 0.76 15.50 5.26
N PHE A 56 -0.36 14.92 4.81
CA PHE A 56 -0.68 14.75 3.40
C PHE A 56 -0.83 16.09 2.68
N LEU A 57 -1.66 17.00 3.21
CA LEU A 57 -1.89 18.32 2.60
C LEU A 57 -0.60 19.13 2.48
N LEU A 58 0.24 19.14 3.52
CA LEU A 58 1.57 19.77 3.45
C LEU A 58 2.47 19.16 2.37
N GLY A 59 2.36 17.85 2.14
CA GLY A 59 3.08 17.17 1.07
C GLY A 59 2.56 17.53 -0.32
N VAL A 60 1.25 17.74 -0.47
CA VAL A 60 0.62 18.20 -1.73
C VAL A 60 1.04 19.63 -2.05
N ASP A 61 0.94 20.55 -1.09
CA ASP A 61 1.29 21.97 -1.28
C ASP A 61 2.75 22.12 -1.75
N GLN A 62 3.65 21.28 -1.23
CA GLN A 62 5.05 21.32 -1.64
C GLN A 62 5.29 20.84 -3.08
N GLU A 63 4.58 19.79 -3.50
CA GLU A 63 4.64 19.29 -4.89
C GLU A 63 3.97 20.26 -5.87
N GLU A 64 2.91 20.94 -5.43
CA GLU A 64 2.28 22.04 -6.18
C GLU A 64 3.27 23.20 -6.40
N SER A 65 3.95 23.62 -5.32
CA SER A 65 5.01 24.64 -5.41
C SER A 65 6.20 24.22 -6.26
N SER A 66 6.40 22.92 -6.49
CA SER A 66 7.49 22.39 -7.32
C SER A 66 7.07 22.19 -8.78
N GLY A 67 5.80 22.44 -9.12
CA GLY A 67 5.25 22.30 -10.47
C GLY A 67 5.11 20.86 -10.98
N THR A 68 5.30 19.87 -10.10
CA THR A 68 5.26 18.44 -10.42
C THR A 68 3.90 17.79 -10.12
N LEU A 69 2.93 18.59 -9.64
CA LEU A 69 1.64 18.09 -9.23
C LEU A 69 0.77 17.68 -10.43
N SER A 70 0.34 16.42 -10.44
CA SER A 70 -0.63 15.91 -11.41
C SER A 70 -1.92 15.50 -10.72
N LEU A 71 -3.04 16.17 -11.05
CA LEU A 71 -4.37 15.84 -10.50
C LEU A 71 -4.76 14.38 -10.77
N ILE A 72 -4.41 13.85 -11.95
CA ILE A 72 -4.66 12.44 -12.30
C ILE A 72 -3.91 11.50 -11.34
N GLY A 73 -2.71 11.90 -10.95
CA GLY A 73 -1.86 11.20 -10.00
C GLY A 73 -2.45 11.15 -8.60
N ILE A 74 -3.05 12.24 -8.15
CA ILE A 74 -3.77 12.31 -6.86
C ILE A 74 -4.93 11.32 -6.85
N ILE A 75 -5.74 11.31 -7.91
CA ILE A 75 -6.89 10.41 -8.03
C ILE A 75 -6.43 8.94 -8.05
N TYR A 76 -5.39 8.61 -8.82
CA TYR A 76 -4.84 7.25 -8.82
C TYR A 76 -4.26 6.85 -7.47
N GLY A 77 -3.60 7.77 -6.75
CA GLY A 77 -3.11 7.55 -5.40
C GLY A 77 -4.23 7.24 -4.40
N LEU A 78 -5.32 8.02 -4.42
CA LEU A 78 -6.51 7.79 -3.60
C LEU A 78 -7.14 6.42 -3.87
N ILE A 79 -7.37 6.10 -5.14
CA ILE A 79 -7.96 4.82 -5.56
C ILE A 79 -7.05 3.65 -5.18
N ALA A 80 -5.73 3.79 -5.34
CA ALA A 80 -4.76 2.76 -4.97
C ALA A 80 -4.79 2.48 -3.46
N SER A 81 -4.84 3.54 -2.63
CA SER A 81 -4.89 3.44 -1.17
C SER A 81 -6.22 2.87 -0.67
N ALA A 82 -7.34 3.24 -1.30
CA ALA A 82 -8.64 2.62 -1.04
C ALA A 82 -8.65 1.13 -1.44
N SER A 83 -8.08 0.78 -2.60
CA SER A 83 -7.99 -0.60 -3.07
C SER A 83 -7.11 -1.46 -2.17
N LEU A 84 -5.97 -0.94 -1.69
CA LEU A 84 -5.06 -1.63 -0.77
C LEU A 84 -5.73 -1.91 0.58
N SER A 85 -6.42 -0.92 1.14
CA SER A 85 -7.14 -1.11 2.41
C SER A 85 -8.25 -2.16 2.28
N LEU A 86 -9.07 -2.10 1.22
CA LEU A 86 -10.07 -3.14 0.93
C LEU A 86 -9.43 -4.52 0.77
N TYR A 87 -8.36 -4.64 -0.02
CA TYR A 87 -7.65 -5.90 -0.23
C TYR A 87 -7.18 -6.50 1.10
N SER A 88 -6.58 -5.69 1.98
CA SER A 88 -6.11 -6.16 3.29
C SER A 88 -7.24 -6.68 4.18
N ILE A 89 -8.39 -6.01 4.18
CA ILE A 89 -9.57 -6.40 4.97
C ILE A 89 -10.20 -7.70 4.42
N TYR A 90 -10.41 -7.77 3.10
CA TYR A 90 -10.97 -8.95 2.46
C TYR A 90 -10.05 -10.16 2.57
N THR A 91 -8.73 -9.97 2.44
CA THR A 91 -7.74 -11.05 2.65
C THR A 91 -7.93 -11.68 4.03
N LYS A 92 -8.03 -10.89 5.09
CA LYS A 92 -8.24 -11.42 6.45
C LYS A 92 -9.60 -12.10 6.63
N LYS A 93 -10.65 -11.60 5.97
CA LYS A 93 -11.99 -12.20 6.03
C LYS A 93 -12.04 -13.54 5.31
N VAL A 94 -11.49 -13.60 4.10
CA VAL A 94 -11.44 -14.82 3.28
C VAL A 94 -10.51 -15.84 3.91
N LEU A 95 -9.39 -15.43 4.50
CA LEU A 95 -8.46 -16.34 5.17
C LEU A 95 -9.15 -17.21 6.24
N LYS A 96 -10.09 -16.64 7.00
CA LYS A 96 -10.91 -17.38 7.97
C LYS A 96 -11.84 -18.43 7.32
N LEU A 97 -12.25 -18.22 6.07
CA LEU A 97 -13.07 -19.17 5.30
C LEU A 97 -12.24 -20.32 4.72
N VAL A 98 -10.93 -20.13 4.56
CA VAL A 98 -10.02 -21.13 3.99
C VAL A 98 -9.21 -21.87 5.07
N ASN A 99 -9.76 -22.00 6.28
CA ASN A 99 -9.10 -22.63 7.44
C ASN A 99 -7.69 -22.07 7.72
N ASP A 100 -7.49 -20.75 7.53
CA ASP A 100 -6.21 -20.09 7.77
C ASP A 100 -5.02 -20.64 6.95
N SER A 101 -5.31 -21.29 5.81
CA SER A 101 -4.27 -21.80 4.90
C SER A 101 -3.79 -20.74 3.91
N VAL A 102 -2.64 -20.11 4.20
CA VAL A 102 -2.07 -19.07 3.34
C VAL A 102 -1.67 -19.59 1.97
N SER A 103 -1.15 -20.82 1.88
CA SER A 103 -0.77 -21.42 0.59
C SER A 103 -1.97 -21.58 -0.34
N LEU A 104 -3.14 -21.99 0.19
CA LEU A 104 -4.34 -22.18 -0.61
C LEU A 104 -4.92 -20.83 -1.06
N LEU A 105 -4.94 -19.83 -0.15
CA LEU A 105 -5.35 -18.48 -0.50
C LEU A 105 -4.43 -17.85 -1.57
N SER A 106 -3.12 -18.06 -1.44
CA SER A 106 -2.14 -17.59 -2.42
C SER A 106 -2.32 -18.26 -3.78
N TYR A 107 -2.58 -19.58 -3.79
CA TYR A 107 -2.90 -20.31 -5.00
C TYR A 107 -4.13 -19.74 -5.72
N TYR A 108 -5.26 -19.59 -5.02
CA TYR A 108 -6.47 -19.00 -5.61
C TYR A 108 -6.24 -17.58 -6.10
N ASN A 109 -5.51 -16.77 -5.35
CA ASN A 109 -5.21 -15.40 -5.74
C ASN A 109 -4.33 -15.34 -7.00
N ASN A 110 -3.31 -16.19 -7.11
CA ASN A 110 -2.42 -16.23 -8.28
C ASN A 110 -3.15 -16.75 -9.53
N VAL A 111 -3.98 -17.78 -9.39
CA VAL A 111 -4.80 -18.30 -10.50
C VAL A 111 -5.79 -17.24 -11.00
N ASN A 112 -6.53 -16.60 -10.09
CA ASN A 112 -7.45 -15.51 -10.44
C ASN A 112 -6.70 -14.32 -11.08
N ALA A 113 -5.49 -14.01 -10.60
CA ALA A 113 -4.66 -12.97 -11.19
C ALA A 113 -4.26 -13.31 -12.63
N MET A 114 -3.81 -14.55 -12.91
CA MET A 114 -3.47 -14.98 -14.28
C MET A 114 -4.64 -14.79 -15.23
N VAL A 115 -5.86 -15.18 -14.81
CA VAL A 115 -7.07 -15.01 -15.63
C VAL A 115 -7.44 -13.55 -15.81
N MET A 116 -7.35 -12.71 -14.77
CA MET A 116 -7.69 -11.28 -14.85
C MET A 116 -6.66 -10.43 -15.61
N PHE A 117 -5.37 -10.80 -15.59
CA PHE A 117 -4.34 -10.01 -16.26
C PHE A 117 -4.41 -10.13 -17.79
N ILE A 118 -4.84 -11.26 -18.34
CA ILE A 118 -4.97 -11.47 -19.81
C ILE A 118 -5.89 -10.41 -20.46
N PRO A 119 -7.17 -10.25 -20.07
CA PRO A 119 -8.04 -9.25 -20.66
C PRO A 119 -7.57 -7.82 -20.35
N LEU A 120 -6.91 -7.61 -19.20
CA LEU A 120 -6.37 -6.30 -18.86
C LEU A 120 -5.25 -5.87 -19.83
N ILE A 121 -4.32 -6.76 -20.17
CA ILE A 121 -3.24 -6.50 -21.14
C ILE A 121 -3.82 -6.11 -22.51
N VAL A 122 -4.90 -6.80 -22.93
CA VAL A 122 -5.60 -6.51 -24.19
C VAL A 122 -6.26 -5.13 -24.13
N LEU A 123 -7.02 -4.84 -23.07
CA LEU A 123 -7.74 -3.57 -22.91
C LEU A 123 -6.80 -2.37 -22.70
N SER A 124 -5.65 -2.58 -22.08
CA SER A 124 -4.61 -1.56 -21.91
C SER A 124 -3.86 -1.24 -23.21
N GLY A 125 -4.06 -2.03 -24.27
CA GLY A 125 -3.40 -1.81 -25.56
C GLY A 125 -1.90 -2.11 -25.52
N GLU A 126 -1.43 -2.95 -24.59
CA GLU A 126 -0.01 -3.29 -24.44
C GLU A 126 0.44 -4.38 -25.43
N VAL A 127 -0.50 -5.07 -26.08
CA VAL A 127 -0.22 -6.16 -27.04
C VAL A 127 0.74 -5.74 -28.16
N PRO A 128 0.56 -4.59 -28.85
CA PRO A 128 1.50 -4.16 -29.90
C PRO A 128 2.87 -3.78 -29.35
N ALA A 129 2.96 -3.32 -28.10
CA ALA A 129 4.23 -3.00 -27.44
C ALA A 129 5.01 -4.28 -27.10
N ILE A 130 4.31 -5.33 -26.66
CA ILE A 130 4.90 -6.65 -26.41
C ILE A 130 5.44 -7.22 -27.72
N MET A 131 4.66 -7.24 -28.80
CA MET A 131 5.11 -7.82 -30.09
C MET A 131 6.31 -7.09 -30.71
N LYS A 132 6.51 -5.81 -30.41
CA LYS A 132 7.66 -5.02 -30.87
C LYS A 132 8.87 -5.09 -29.93
N PHE A 133 8.75 -5.80 -28.81
CA PHE A 133 9.80 -5.86 -27.81
C PHE A 133 10.94 -6.76 -28.27
N SER A 134 12.12 -6.16 -28.50
CA SER A 134 13.27 -6.80 -29.14
C SER A 134 13.93 -7.91 -28.32
N GLN A 135 13.61 -8.03 -27.03
CA GLN A 135 14.23 -8.97 -26.11
C GLN A 135 13.32 -10.15 -25.77
N LEU A 136 12.18 -10.31 -26.44
CA LEU A 136 11.27 -11.46 -26.24
C LEU A 136 11.97 -12.80 -26.49
N ASP A 137 12.93 -12.86 -27.41
CA ASP A 137 13.65 -14.09 -27.73
C ASP A 137 14.90 -14.30 -26.86
N SER A 138 15.22 -13.35 -25.97
CA SER A 138 16.43 -13.39 -25.16
C SER A 138 16.27 -14.29 -23.93
N LEU A 139 17.13 -15.31 -23.84
CA LEU A 139 17.19 -16.20 -22.67
C LEU A 139 17.53 -15.43 -21.38
N VAL A 140 18.36 -14.39 -21.47
CA VAL A 140 18.73 -13.54 -20.33
C VAL A 140 17.53 -12.75 -19.83
N TRP A 141 16.67 -12.30 -20.74
CA TRP A 141 15.46 -11.58 -20.34
C TRP A 141 14.49 -12.51 -19.60
N TRP A 142 14.26 -13.71 -20.13
CA TRP A 142 13.41 -14.71 -19.46
C TRP A 142 13.96 -15.19 -18.12
N SER A 143 15.29 -15.34 -17.99
CA SER A 143 15.89 -15.71 -16.70
C SER A 143 15.66 -14.63 -15.64
N LEU A 144 15.80 -13.35 -16.01
CA LEU A 144 15.48 -12.23 -15.13
C LEU A 144 13.98 -12.20 -14.78
N VAL A 145 13.08 -12.48 -15.73
CA VAL A 145 11.63 -12.56 -15.49
C VAL A 145 11.31 -13.65 -14.47
N VAL A 146 11.93 -14.83 -14.59
CA VAL A 146 11.76 -15.93 -13.62
C VAL A 146 12.26 -15.51 -12.24
N VAL A 147 13.44 -14.90 -12.15
CA VAL A 147 14.00 -14.43 -10.87
C VAL A 147 13.06 -13.41 -10.22
N VAL A 148 12.59 -12.41 -10.96
CA VAL A 148 11.61 -11.42 -10.48
C VAL A 148 10.31 -12.10 -10.07
N GLY A 149 9.85 -13.11 -10.80
CA GLY A 149 8.67 -13.91 -10.48
C GLY A 149 8.80 -14.65 -9.14
N ILE A 150 9.96 -15.26 -8.86
CA ILE A 150 10.25 -15.94 -7.59
C ILE A 150 10.17 -14.95 -6.42
N PHE A 151 10.84 -13.79 -6.54
CA PHE A 151 10.78 -12.76 -5.50
C PHE A 151 9.37 -12.16 -5.35
N GLY A 152 8.65 -11.98 -6.45
CA GLY A 152 7.26 -11.51 -6.45
C GLY A 152 6.32 -12.47 -5.72
N PHE A 153 6.46 -13.76 -5.99
CA PHE A 153 5.73 -14.81 -5.26
C PHE A 153 6.09 -14.82 -3.78
N ALA A 154 7.38 -14.77 -3.45
CA ALA A 154 7.85 -14.77 -2.06
C ALA A 154 7.30 -13.57 -1.27
N ILE A 155 7.35 -12.36 -1.84
CA ILE A 155 6.78 -11.16 -1.22
C ILE A 155 5.26 -11.30 -1.06
N GLY A 156 4.55 -11.79 -2.08
CA GLY A 156 3.10 -12.01 -2.01
C GLY A 156 2.72 -12.99 -0.88
N TYR A 157 3.46 -14.09 -0.76
CA TYR A 157 3.27 -15.10 0.28
C TYR A 157 3.55 -14.54 1.68
N VAL A 158 4.68 -13.85 1.87
CA VAL A 158 5.04 -13.21 3.15
C VAL A 158 4.04 -12.13 3.54
N THR A 159 3.53 -11.35 2.58
CA THR A 159 2.49 -10.35 2.84
C THR A 159 1.20 -11.01 3.36
N MET A 160 0.76 -12.12 2.77
CA MET A 160 -0.41 -12.86 3.26
C MET A 160 -0.16 -13.45 4.65
N LEU A 161 1.01 -14.04 4.89
CA LEU A 161 1.42 -14.51 6.21
C LEU A 161 1.42 -13.38 7.25
N GLN A 162 1.94 -12.20 6.89
CA GLN A 162 1.96 -11.03 7.77
C GLN A 162 0.53 -10.63 8.14
N ILE A 163 -0.40 -10.58 7.19
CA ILE A 163 -1.82 -10.27 7.46
C ILE A 163 -2.46 -11.37 8.33
N GLN A 164 -2.10 -12.63 8.11
CA GLN A 164 -2.57 -13.76 8.92
C GLN A 164 -2.16 -13.65 10.38
N VAL A 165 -0.86 -13.53 10.66
CA VAL A 165 -0.33 -13.56 12.03
C VAL A 165 -0.57 -12.23 12.75
N THR A 166 -0.82 -11.15 12.01
CA THR A 166 -1.13 -9.83 12.57
C THR A 166 -2.56 -9.40 12.22
N SER A 167 -2.76 -8.13 11.88
CA SER A 167 -4.02 -7.56 11.45
C SER A 167 -3.84 -6.82 10.12
N PRO A 168 -4.90 -6.65 9.31
CA PRO A 168 -4.87 -5.80 8.11
C PRO A 168 -4.29 -4.41 8.38
N LEU A 169 -4.56 -3.89 9.57
CA LEU A 169 -4.08 -2.60 10.02
C LEU A 169 -2.57 -2.59 10.24
N THR A 170 -2.06 -3.58 10.99
CA THR A 170 -0.63 -3.73 11.26
C THR A 170 0.16 -3.91 9.96
N HIS A 171 -0.36 -4.68 9.01
CA HIS A 171 0.22 -4.81 7.68
C HIS A 171 0.32 -3.45 6.96
N ASN A 172 -0.76 -2.67 6.94
CA ASN A 172 -0.77 -1.38 6.24
C ASN A 172 0.20 -0.38 6.88
N VAL A 173 0.29 -0.35 8.21
CA VAL A 173 1.25 0.49 8.94
C VAL A 173 2.68 0.05 8.64
N SER A 174 2.97 -1.25 8.71
CA SER A 174 4.29 -1.80 8.34
C SER A 174 4.66 -1.45 6.91
N GLY A 175 3.68 -1.49 5.99
CA GLY A 175 3.84 -1.05 4.61
C GLY A 175 4.19 0.43 4.49
N THR A 176 3.54 1.31 5.26
CA THR A 176 3.87 2.74 5.32
C THR A 176 5.27 2.98 5.87
N ALA A 177 5.63 2.33 6.98
CA ALA A 177 6.97 2.43 7.56
C ALA A 177 8.06 1.96 6.58
N LYS A 178 7.85 0.83 5.90
CA LYS A 178 8.74 0.33 4.84
C LYS A 178 8.91 1.36 3.73
N ALA A 179 7.81 1.95 3.23
CA ALA A 179 7.85 2.95 2.17
C ALA A 179 8.61 4.21 2.61
N SER A 180 8.36 4.71 3.82
CA SER A 180 9.07 5.89 4.32
C SER A 180 10.57 5.65 4.51
N VAL A 181 10.97 4.49 5.03
CA VAL A 181 12.39 4.11 5.12
C VAL A 181 13.01 4.05 3.72
N GLN A 182 12.31 3.45 2.75
CA GLN A 182 12.75 3.39 1.36
C GLN A 182 12.92 4.80 0.77
N THR A 183 12.02 5.73 1.07
CA THR A 183 12.09 7.12 0.60
C THR A 183 13.27 7.87 1.22
N VAL A 184 13.50 7.73 2.53
CA VAL A 184 14.66 8.33 3.20
C VAL A 184 15.97 7.79 2.64
N LEU A 185 16.06 6.47 2.45
CA LEU A 185 17.24 5.84 1.84
C LEU A 185 17.46 6.31 0.40
N ALA A 186 16.39 6.43 -0.39
CA ALA A 186 16.48 6.91 -1.77
C ALA A 186 17.00 8.35 -1.84
N VAL A 187 16.53 9.24 -0.95
CA VAL A 187 17.01 10.63 -0.87
C VAL A 187 18.48 10.68 -0.44
N ALA A 188 18.84 9.91 0.59
CA ALA A 188 20.22 9.84 1.09
C ALA A 188 21.19 9.32 0.01
N PHE A 189 20.83 8.25 -0.70
CA PHE A 189 21.67 7.66 -1.74
C PHE A 189 21.75 8.54 -3.00
N SER A 190 20.63 9.16 -3.40
CA SER A 190 20.57 10.02 -4.58
C SER A 190 21.17 11.42 -4.35
N LYS A 191 21.66 11.72 -3.13
CA LYS A 191 22.18 13.03 -2.71
C LYS A 191 21.28 14.21 -3.08
N GLN A 192 19.95 13.97 -3.13
CA GLN A 192 19.00 15.02 -3.48
C GLN A 192 18.72 15.89 -2.26
N VAL A 193 18.86 17.21 -2.42
CA VAL A 193 18.47 18.16 -1.39
C VAL A 193 16.95 18.35 -1.46
N LYS A 194 16.25 18.07 -0.37
CA LYS A 194 14.80 18.27 -0.23
C LYS A 194 14.50 19.38 0.76
N SER A 195 13.38 20.07 0.57
CA SER A 195 12.92 21.17 1.43
C SER A 195 12.70 20.69 2.87
N ILE A 196 12.82 21.60 3.84
CA ILE A 196 12.46 21.34 5.24
C ILE A 196 10.99 20.91 5.37
N LEU A 197 10.12 21.44 4.51
CA LEU A 197 8.69 21.14 4.48
C LEU A 197 8.42 19.66 4.09
N TRP A 198 9.34 19.10 3.30
CA TRP A 198 9.28 17.70 2.88
C TRP A 198 9.55 16.75 4.04
N TRP A 199 10.57 17.10 4.84
CA TRP A 199 10.94 16.35 6.02
C TRP A 199 9.86 16.42 7.09
N THR A 200 9.25 17.59 7.28
CA THR A 200 8.14 17.75 8.24
C THR A 200 6.90 16.98 7.79
N SER A 201 6.52 17.02 6.51
CA SER A 201 5.42 16.22 5.98
C SER A 201 5.64 14.72 6.18
N ASN A 202 6.81 14.19 5.81
CA ASN A 202 7.13 12.77 5.99
C ASN A 202 7.16 12.37 7.47
N ALA A 203 7.71 13.22 8.34
CA ALA A 203 7.73 12.98 9.78
C ALA A 203 6.32 12.97 10.37
N LEU A 204 5.46 13.93 10.01
CA LEU A 204 4.06 13.99 10.44
C LEU A 204 3.28 12.74 10.03
N VAL A 205 3.45 12.30 8.78
CA VAL A 205 2.80 11.10 8.25
C VAL A 205 3.26 9.83 8.96
N LEU A 206 4.58 9.71 9.18
CA LEU A 206 5.18 8.58 9.90
C LEU A 206 4.73 8.52 11.35
N LEU A 207 4.85 9.63 12.07
CA LEU A 207 4.48 9.74 13.48
C LEU A 207 2.97 9.56 13.66
N GLY A 208 2.15 10.14 12.78
CA GLY A 208 0.70 9.94 12.77
C GLY A 208 0.33 8.46 12.59
N SER A 209 1.00 7.76 11.66
CA SER A 209 0.79 6.32 11.44
C SER A 209 1.26 5.46 12.63
N ALA A 210 2.39 5.81 13.24
CA ALA A 210 2.92 5.12 14.42
C ALA A 210 2.02 5.32 15.65
N MET A 211 1.60 6.56 15.92
CA MET A 211 0.67 6.90 17.01
C MET A 211 -0.66 6.19 16.84
N TYR A 212 -1.23 6.22 15.64
CA TYR A 212 -2.47 5.51 15.31
C TYR A 212 -2.37 4.01 15.64
N THR A 213 -1.25 3.40 15.27
CA THR A 213 -1.00 1.97 15.54
C THR A 213 -0.93 1.69 17.03
N ARG A 214 -0.24 2.54 17.78
CA ARG A 214 -0.10 2.41 19.23
C ARG A 214 -1.46 2.53 19.93
N VAL A 215 -2.26 3.52 19.54
CA VAL A 215 -3.62 3.72 20.05
C VAL A 215 -4.46 2.46 19.81
N ARG A 216 -4.44 1.91 18.59
CA ARG A 216 -5.24 0.73 18.27
C ARG A 216 -4.74 -0.53 18.97
N GLN A 217 -3.43 -0.68 19.15
CA GLN A 217 -2.85 -1.76 19.96
C GLN A 217 -3.37 -1.71 21.41
N LEU A 218 -3.40 -0.52 22.01
CA LEU A 218 -3.91 -0.32 23.37
C LEU A 218 -5.41 -0.61 23.47
N GLU A 219 -6.20 -0.19 22.48
CA GLU A 219 -7.63 -0.51 22.41
C GLU A 219 -7.89 -2.01 22.33
N MET A 220 -7.15 -2.72 21.47
CA MET A 220 -7.27 -4.18 21.35
C MET A 220 -6.88 -4.90 22.63
N ALA A 221 -5.80 -4.47 23.29
CA ALA A 221 -5.38 -5.02 24.58
C ALA A 221 -6.43 -4.78 25.68
N LYS A 222 -7.04 -3.59 25.71
CA LYS A 222 -8.11 -3.27 26.65
C LYS A 222 -9.35 -4.13 26.41
N SER A 223 -9.80 -4.27 25.16
CA SER A 223 -10.94 -5.13 24.80
C SER A 223 -10.69 -6.62 25.06
N TYR A 224 -9.45 -7.09 24.99
CA TYR A 224 -9.09 -8.46 25.36
C TYR A 224 -9.18 -8.66 26.88
N ASN A 225 -8.59 -7.75 27.66
CA ASN A 225 -8.64 -7.81 29.12
C ASN A 225 -10.07 -7.66 29.67
N GLU A 226 -10.92 -6.85 29.03
CA GLU A 226 -12.33 -6.68 29.41
C GLU A 226 -13.20 -7.91 29.07
N ARG A 227 -12.78 -8.76 28.12
CA ARG A 227 -13.53 -9.97 27.74
C ARG A 227 -13.23 -11.18 28.61
N GLY A 228 -12.20 -11.12 29.45
CA GLY A 228 -11.76 -12.24 30.28
C GLY A 228 -11.28 -13.45 29.46
N PRO A 229 -10.43 -14.33 30.04
CA PRO A 229 -10.18 -15.65 29.48
C PRO A 229 -11.45 -16.52 29.47
#